data_AF-A0A6M0IUC4-F1
#
_entry.id   AF-A0A6M0IUC4-F1
#
_cell.length_a   1.000
_cell.length_b   1.000
_cell.length_c   1.000
_cell.angle_alpha   90.00
_cell.angle_beta   90.00
_cell.angle_gamma   90.00
#
_symmetry.space_group_name_H-M   'P 1'
#
loop_
_entity.id
_entity.type
_entity.pdbx_description
1 polymer ?
#
loop_
_entity_poly.entity_id
_entity_poly.type
_entity_poly.pdbx_seq_one_letter_code
_entity_poly.pdbx_strand_id
1 'polypeptide(L)'
;DPTNDNSASSKGSSPVTWSIRGVERDTRAVIEKAAERAGKTIGQYVNEDIRSLVQGQLTQSQLPAAPIDIQNQIDHLTKMVEGIANRLPEQGKKSVWRRLFG
;
A
#
# COMPACT_ATOMS: atom_id res chain seq x y z
N ASP A 1 9.79 -45.61 -24.65
CA ASP A 1 8.73 -44.59 -24.71
C ASP A 1 8.27 -44.30 -23.28
N PRO A 2 8.65 -43.18 -22.65
CA PRO A 2 8.07 -42.78 -21.37
C PRO A 2 7.08 -41.64 -21.60
N THR A 3 5.80 -41.92 -21.37
CA THR A 3 4.71 -40.93 -21.33
C THR A 3 4.88 -39.98 -20.16
N ASN A 4 5.26 -38.74 -20.48
CA ASN A 4 5.30 -37.62 -19.55
C ASN A 4 3.91 -36.96 -19.49
N ASP A 5 3.02 -37.50 -18.64
CA ASP A 5 1.71 -36.91 -18.38
C ASP A 5 1.83 -35.70 -17.45
N ASN A 6 2.33 -34.59 -17.98
CA ASN A 6 2.28 -33.30 -17.30
C ASN A 6 0.91 -32.64 -17.57
N SER A 7 -0.14 -33.18 -16.95
CA SER A 7 -1.47 -32.58 -16.96
C SER A 7 -1.54 -31.43 -15.97
N ALA A 8 -0.97 -30.28 -16.35
CA ALA A 8 -1.19 -29.00 -15.68
C ALA A 8 -2.65 -28.58 -15.90
N SER A 9 -3.56 -29.18 -15.14
CA SER A 9 -4.94 -28.74 -15.05
C SER A 9 -4.95 -27.33 -14.48
N SER A 10 -5.37 -26.36 -15.30
CA SER A 10 -5.68 -24.99 -14.91
C SER A 10 -6.88 -25.01 -13.95
N LYS A 11 -6.67 -25.42 -12.70
CA LYS A 11 -7.67 -25.32 -11.64
C LYS A 11 -7.84 -23.84 -11.34
N GLY A 12 -9.03 -23.31 -11.66
CA GLY A 12 -9.42 -21.97 -11.25
C GLY A 12 -9.10 -21.77 -9.77
N SER A 13 -8.44 -20.65 -9.46
CA SER A 13 -7.92 -20.28 -8.14
C SER A 13 -9.05 -20.18 -7.10
N SER A 14 -9.57 -21.32 -6.67
CA SER A 14 -10.50 -21.40 -5.56
C SER A 14 -9.70 -21.15 -4.29
N PRO A 15 -10.20 -20.31 -3.36
CA PRO A 15 -9.51 -20.06 -2.10
C PRO A 15 -9.18 -21.37 -1.38
N VAL A 16 -7.93 -21.52 -0.96
CA VAL A 16 -7.46 -22.70 -0.22
C VAL A 16 -8.02 -22.64 1.20
N THR A 17 -8.62 -23.74 1.67
CA THR A 17 -9.08 -23.86 3.05
C THR A 17 -7.88 -23.87 4.00
N TRP A 18 -7.91 -23.01 5.01
CA TRP A 18 -6.91 -22.92 6.06
C TRP A 18 -7.59 -22.99 7.44
N SER A 19 -6.88 -23.46 8.45
CA SER A 19 -7.36 -23.55 9.82
C SER A 19 -6.52 -22.70 10.76
N ILE A 20 -7.15 -21.87 11.57
CA ILE A 20 -6.49 -21.06 12.59
C ILE A 20 -6.57 -21.80 13.92
N ARG A 21 -5.42 -22.07 14.55
CA ARG A 21 -5.33 -22.72 15.87
C ARG A 21 -5.25 -21.67 16.98
N GLY A 22 -5.70 -22.04 18.19
CA GLY A 22 -5.57 -21.20 19.38
C GLY A 22 -6.57 -20.04 19.46
N VAL A 23 -7.59 -19.99 18.61
CA VAL A 23 -8.65 -18.99 18.71
C VAL A 23 -9.56 -19.36 19.89
N GLU A 24 -9.62 -18.49 20.89
CA GLU A 24 -10.54 -18.63 22.02
C GLU A 24 -12.00 -18.63 21.56
N ARG A 25 -12.88 -19.32 22.30
CA ARG A 25 -14.32 -19.38 21.97
C ARG A 25 -14.96 -18.00 21.94
N ASP A 26 -14.62 -17.15 22.89
CA ASP A 26 -15.20 -15.80 22.98
C ASP A 26 -14.74 -14.94 21.80
N THR A 27 -13.45 -14.99 21.47
CA THR A 27 -12.89 -14.32 20.28
C THR A 27 -13.58 -14.77 19.00
N ARG A 28 -13.82 -16.09 18.85
CA ARG A 28 -14.56 -16.63 17.71
C ARG A 28 -15.98 -16.06 17.65
N ALA A 29 -16.71 -16.06 18.76
CA ALA A 29 -18.09 -15.57 18.81
C ALA A 29 -18.18 -14.06 18.45
N VAL A 30 -17.21 -13.27 18.89
CA VAL A 30 -17.14 -11.83 18.54
C VAL A 30 -16.89 -11.66 17.04
N ILE A 31 -15.96 -12.41 16.45
CA ILE A 31 -15.68 -12.36 15.00
C ILE A 31 -16.91 -12.81 14.20
N GLU A 32 -17.59 -13.87 14.62
CA GLU A 32 -18.82 -14.35 13.99
C GLU A 32 -19.90 -13.29 13.98
N LYS A 33 -20.13 -12.65 15.13
CA LYS A 33 -21.10 -11.55 15.24
C LYS A 33 -20.70 -10.31 14.43
N ALA A 34 -19.41 -10.01 14.32
CA ALA A 34 -18.92 -8.89 13.53
C ALA A 34 -19.16 -9.13 12.01
N ALA A 35 -18.86 -10.34 11.53
CA ALA A 35 -19.13 -10.72 10.14
C ALA A 35 -20.64 -10.70 9.83
N GLU A 36 -21.47 -11.24 10.74
CA GLU A 36 -22.92 -11.20 10.61
C GLU A 36 -23.45 -9.77 10.52
N ARG A 37 -22.99 -8.87 11.40
CA ARG A 37 -23.35 -7.44 11.37
C ARG A 37 -22.93 -6.73 10.09
N ALA A 38 -21.82 -7.15 9.49
CA ALA A 38 -21.34 -6.65 8.20
C ALA A 38 -22.09 -7.25 7.01
N GLY A 39 -22.97 -8.24 7.22
CA GLY A 39 -23.66 -8.97 6.16
C GLY A 39 -22.70 -9.85 5.33
N LYS A 40 -21.56 -10.26 5.92
CA LYS A 40 -20.50 -11.01 5.25
C LYS A 40 -20.34 -12.40 5.83
N THR A 41 -19.91 -13.35 5.00
CA THR A 41 -19.37 -14.63 5.52
C THR A 41 -18.06 -14.38 6.27
N ILE A 42 -17.67 -15.29 7.17
CA ILE A 42 -16.39 -15.20 7.88
C ILE A 42 -15.21 -15.10 6.89
N GLY A 43 -15.23 -15.87 5.82
CA GLY A 43 -14.18 -15.81 4.80
C GLY A 43 -14.07 -14.44 4.14
N GLN A 44 -15.20 -13.81 3.80
CA GLN A 44 -15.24 -12.46 3.24
C GLN A 44 -14.75 -11.41 4.25
N TYR A 45 -15.22 -11.49 5.50
CA TYR A 45 -14.79 -10.58 6.57
C TYR A 45 -13.28 -10.65 6.82
N VAL A 46 -12.70 -11.87 6.79
CA VAL A 46 -11.26 -12.05 6.91
C VAL A 46 -10.50 -11.50 5.69
N ASN A 47 -11.03 -11.73 4.49
CA ASN A 47 -10.39 -11.29 3.25
C ASN A 47 -10.41 -9.77 3.05
N GLU A 48 -11.43 -9.08 3.52
CA GLU A 48 -11.61 -7.66 3.31
C GLU A 48 -11.20 -6.86 4.55
N ASP A 49 -11.92 -7.02 5.64
CA ASP A 49 -11.80 -6.17 6.82
C ASP A 49 -10.52 -6.47 7.60
N ILE A 50 -10.24 -7.74 7.89
CA ILE A 50 -9.01 -8.12 8.61
C ILE A 50 -7.79 -7.83 7.74
N ARG A 51 -7.83 -8.13 6.44
CA ARG A 51 -6.75 -7.79 5.51
C ARG A 51 -6.47 -6.29 5.50
N SER A 52 -7.50 -5.46 5.37
CA SER A 52 -7.34 -4.00 5.35
C SER A 52 -6.76 -3.48 6.66
N LEU A 53 -7.22 -4.01 7.81
CA LEU A 53 -6.69 -3.66 9.13
C LEU A 53 -5.20 -3.98 9.23
N VAL A 54 -4.81 -5.22 8.88
CA VAL A 54 -3.42 -5.67 8.97
C VAL A 54 -2.53 -4.93 7.96
N GLN A 55 -3.02 -4.67 6.75
CA GLN A 55 -2.29 -3.85 5.78
C GLN A 55 -2.01 -2.45 6.34
N GLY A 56 -3.01 -1.80 6.94
CA GLY A 56 -2.83 -0.51 7.60
C GLY A 56 -1.78 -0.55 8.72
N GLN A 57 -1.76 -1.61 9.52
CA GLN A 57 -0.75 -1.80 10.57
C GLN A 57 0.67 -2.01 10.02
N LEU A 58 0.80 -2.78 8.93
CA LEU A 58 2.07 -3.03 8.26
C LEU A 58 2.62 -1.76 7.60
N THR A 59 1.77 -0.97 6.95
CA THR A 59 2.17 0.32 6.36
C THR A 59 2.47 1.37 7.43
N GLN A 60 1.74 1.41 8.53
CA GLN A 60 2.01 2.36 9.62
C GLN A 60 3.31 2.04 10.36
N SER A 61 3.66 0.77 10.46
CA SER A 61 4.95 0.32 11.02
C SER A 61 6.13 0.70 10.11
N GLN A 62 5.88 0.82 8.81
CA GLN A 62 6.81 1.45 7.85
C GLN A 62 6.55 2.95 7.85
N LEU A 63 6.92 3.63 8.95
CA LEU A 63 6.99 5.09 8.95
C LEU A 63 7.79 5.51 7.70
N PRO A 64 7.22 6.35 6.81
CA PRO A 64 8.01 6.94 5.75
C PRO A 64 9.16 7.67 6.44
N ALA A 65 10.38 7.31 6.05
CA ALA A 65 11.65 8.01 6.24
C ALA A 65 11.63 9.09 7.34
N ALA A 66 12.35 8.85 8.45
CA ALA A 66 12.37 9.67 9.66
C ALA A 66 12.31 11.18 9.35
N PRO A 67 11.80 12.07 10.22
CA PRO A 67 11.64 13.50 9.93
C PRO A 67 12.88 14.20 9.32
N ILE A 68 14.08 13.70 9.60
CA ILE A 68 15.35 14.06 8.94
C ILE A 68 15.32 13.88 7.42
N ASP A 69 14.74 12.80 6.90
CA ASP A 69 14.65 12.52 5.48
C ASP A 69 13.70 13.47 4.75
N ILE A 70 12.68 14.00 5.45
CA ILE A 70 11.81 15.06 4.93
C ILE A 70 12.58 16.38 4.84
N GLN A 71 13.34 16.73 5.88
CA GLN A 71 14.18 17.94 5.87
C GLN A 71 15.27 17.88 4.79
N ASN A 72 15.92 16.72 4.64
CA ASN A 72 16.91 16.49 3.58
C ASN A 72 16.29 16.61 2.18
N GLN A 73 15.05 16.14 1.99
CA GLN A 73 14.34 16.29 0.72
C GLN A 73 13.99 17.76 0.44
N ILE A 74 13.56 18.52 1.46
CA ILE A 74 13.27 19.96 1.33
C ILE A 74 14.56 20.73 0.99
N ASP A 75 15.68 20.43 1.64
CA ASP A 75 16.96 21.05 1.36
C ASP A 75 17.46 20.73 -0.06
N HIS A 76 17.26 19.50 -0.51
CA HIS A 76 17.62 19.09 -1.87
C HIS A 76 16.77 19.79 -2.93
N LEU A 77 15.45 19.88 -2.72
CA LEU A 77 14.55 20.64 -3.59
C LEU A 77 14.92 22.12 -3.63
N THR A 78 15.23 22.72 -2.48
CA THR A 78 15.66 24.12 -2.36
C THR A 78 16.94 24.38 -3.15
N LYS A 79 17.96 23.52 -3.01
CA LYS A 79 19.22 23.63 -3.76
C LYS A 79 19.04 23.47 -5.27
N MET A 80 18.12 22.60 -5.71
CA MET A 80 17.81 22.48 -7.14
C MET A 80 17.13 23.73 -7.69
N VAL A 81 16.18 24.32 -6.94
CA VAL A 81 15.51 25.57 -7.32
C VAL A 81 16.50 26.74 -7.36
N GLU A 82 17.35 26.89 -6.34
CA GLU A 82 18.40 27.91 -6.31
C GLU A 82 19.41 27.72 -7.45
N GLY A 83 19.77 26.45 -7.73
CA GLY A 83 20.61 26.10 -8.87
C GLY A 83 20.00 26.52 -10.20
N ILE A 84 18.70 26.31 -10.41
CA ILE A 84 17.98 26.74 -11.61
C ILE A 84 17.89 28.28 -11.67
N ALA A 85 17.57 28.93 -10.55
CA ALA A 85 17.47 30.39 -10.45
C ALA A 85 18.79 31.10 -10.79
N ASN A 86 19.91 30.53 -10.34
CA ASN A 86 21.25 31.06 -10.59
C ASN A 86 21.77 30.79 -12.01
N ARG A 87 21.21 29.78 -12.69
CA ARG A 87 21.61 29.40 -14.07
C ARG A 87 20.73 30.04 -15.15
N LEU A 88 19.63 30.69 -14.78
CA LEU A 88 18.77 31.38 -15.72
C LEU A 88 19.38 32.73 -16.14
N PRO A 89 19.62 32.98 -17.44
CA PRO A 89 20.01 34.30 -17.92
C PRO A 89 18.85 35.29 -17.73
N GLU A 90 19.17 36.57 -17.44
CA GLU A 90 18.20 37.64 -17.11
C GLU A 90 17.02 37.77 -18.09
N GLN A 91 17.19 37.36 -19.34
CA GLN A 91 16.12 37.39 -20.36
C GLN A 91 15.14 36.19 -20.27
N GLY A 92 15.56 35.05 -19.72
CA GLY A 92 14.72 33.85 -19.55
C GLY A 92 13.84 33.90 -18.30
N LYS A 93 14.28 34.61 -17.26
CA LYS A 93 13.56 34.75 -15.98
C LYS A 93 12.14 35.31 -16.21
N LYS A 94 12.00 36.39 -16.99
CA LYS A 94 10.69 37.03 -17.24
C LYS A 94 9.70 36.14 -18.02
N SER A 95 10.20 35.23 -18.86
CA SER A 95 9.36 34.31 -19.67
C SER A 95 8.82 33.14 -18.84
N VAL A 96 9.62 32.62 -17.91
CA VAL A 96 9.23 31.50 -17.03
C VAL A 96 8.23 31.96 -15.95
N TRP A 97 8.48 33.09 -15.29
CA TRP A 97 7.55 33.62 -14.26
C TRP A 97 6.18 33.99 -14.84
N ARG A 98 6.13 34.49 -16.09
CA ARG A 98 4.88 34.81 -16.79
C ARG A 98 4.06 33.57 -17.20
N ARG A 99 4.67 32.39 -17.29
CA ARG A 99 3.98 31.12 -17.59
C ARG A 99 3.51 30.37 -16.34
N LEU A 100 4.12 30.61 -15.18
CA LEU A 100 3.80 29.92 -13.93
C LEU A 100 2.81 30.70 -13.05
N PHE A 101 2.77 32.03 -13.17
CA PHE A 101 1.92 32.91 -12.35
C PHE A 101 1.10 33.90 -13.19
N GLY A 102 0.91 33.61 -14.48
CA GLY A 102 0.05 34.36 -15.40
C GLY A 102 -1.17 33.54 -15.79
#